data_AF-A0A7R8L9Z3-F1
#
_entry.id   AF-A0A7R8L9Z3-F1
#
_cell.length_a   1.000
_cell.length_b   1.000
_cell.length_c   1.000
_cell.angle_alpha   90.00
_cell.angle_beta   90.00
_cell.angle_gamma   90.00
#
_symmetry.space_group_name_H-M   'P 1'
#
loop_
_entity.id
_entity.type
_entity.pdbx_description
1 polymer ?
#
loop_
_entity_poly.entity_id
_entity_poly.type
_entity_poly.pdbx_seq_one_letter_code
_entity_poly.pdbx_strand_id
1 'polypeptide(L)'
;MPHFPIIPVWEGCDPGIGAAVRRLQEEWRPYSMASRSKRIDRLIQQVIDPAVAAYAATLPPDLLHFLPGAGSGLSFSDICRLVGLNDAARLQRQLLRQFVSSHGVKTDQCRRFVATLETLLALTRACARKPPLTSRANGKQVDRDRIQDFCRYCGSPTELAAYANGRLASDPDETLQFSSLYCSLHRPKLPDGGWNPEHQRARRSAAQFDAELERLTRQAGNWREPCAGSGDWLVDCYLHHYVLKHRLRYGDTSELRDHARRMTDARLTDRKKQIVMLLRYGMSQSDAASVLGIQRQAVSKASARIPSVFWQLPSLPEYSIEFLLSGVARKPTAPR
;
A
#
# COMPACT_ATOMS: atom_id res chain seq x y z
N MET A 1 -4.25 -16.01 21.07
CA MET A 1 -3.31 -16.08 19.93
C MET A 1 -3.61 -14.93 18.99
N PRO A 2 -2.74 -13.92 18.88
CA PRO A 2 -3.13 -12.71 18.17
C PRO A 2 -3.04 -12.95 16.65
N HIS A 3 -4.22 -13.00 16.02
CA HIS A 3 -4.46 -12.80 14.58
C HIS A 3 -3.91 -13.85 13.59
N PHE A 4 -4.47 -15.06 13.57
CA PHE A 4 -4.42 -15.88 12.35
C PHE A 4 -5.16 -15.12 11.22
N PRO A 5 -4.61 -15.01 10.00
CA PRO A 5 -5.25 -14.21 8.95
C PRO A 5 -6.63 -14.77 8.61
N ILE A 6 -7.66 -13.92 8.75
CA ILE A 6 -8.99 -14.20 8.24
C ILE A 6 -9.03 -13.68 6.80
N ILE A 7 -9.41 -14.55 5.87
CA ILE A 7 -9.63 -14.18 4.48
C ILE A 7 -11.08 -13.71 4.33
N PRO A 8 -11.35 -12.40 4.16
CA PRO A 8 -12.70 -11.92 3.89
C PRO A 8 -13.18 -12.38 2.51
N VAL A 9 -14.43 -12.84 2.44
CA VAL A 9 -15.18 -13.01 1.20
C VAL A 9 -16.10 -11.80 1.07
N TRP A 10 -15.93 -10.99 0.04
CA TRP A 10 -16.69 -9.76 -0.14
C TRP A 10 -18.12 -10.07 -0.58
N GLU A 11 -19.05 -9.20 -0.17
CA GLU A 11 -20.45 -9.30 -0.56
C GLU A 11 -20.59 -9.20 -2.09
N GLY A 12 -21.36 -10.12 -2.69
CA GLY A 12 -21.50 -10.21 -4.14
C GLY A 12 -20.37 -10.95 -4.87
N CYS A 13 -19.40 -11.53 -4.16
CA CYS A 13 -18.39 -12.43 -4.75
C CYS A 13 -19.04 -13.66 -5.43
N ASP A 14 -18.39 -14.19 -6.46
CA ASP A 14 -18.80 -15.44 -7.09
C ASP A 14 -18.95 -16.58 -6.04
N PRO A 15 -20.08 -17.32 -6.04
CA PRO A 15 -20.33 -18.36 -5.03
C PRO A 15 -19.28 -19.48 -5.03
N GLY A 16 -18.78 -19.89 -6.20
CA GLY A 16 -17.76 -20.93 -6.33
C GLY A 16 -16.43 -20.49 -5.75
N ILE A 17 -15.99 -19.28 -6.07
CA ILE A 17 -14.79 -18.66 -5.49
C ILE A 17 -14.94 -18.46 -3.98
N GLY A 18 -16.08 -17.92 -3.54
CA GLY A 18 -16.36 -17.71 -2.12
C GLY A 18 -16.32 -19.02 -1.32
N ALA A 19 -16.91 -20.09 -1.85
CA ALA A 19 -16.85 -21.42 -1.24
C ALA A 19 -15.42 -21.98 -1.19
N ALA A 20 -14.67 -21.85 -2.29
CA ALA A 20 -13.28 -22.29 -2.36
C ALA A 20 -12.38 -21.56 -1.35
N VAL A 21 -12.56 -20.24 -1.19
CA VAL A 21 -11.82 -19.44 -0.21
C VAL A 21 -12.16 -19.84 1.23
N ARG A 22 -13.44 -20.08 1.55
CA ARG A 22 -13.84 -20.58 2.88
C ARG A 22 -13.25 -21.96 3.16
N ARG A 23 -13.32 -22.87 2.20
CA ARG A 23 -12.71 -24.20 2.30
C ARG A 23 -11.19 -24.10 2.51
N LEU A 24 -10.52 -23.21 1.77
CA LEU A 24 -9.11 -22.96 2.00
C LEU A 24 -8.87 -22.44 3.41
N GLN A 25 -9.63 -21.46 3.89
CA GLN A 25 -9.52 -20.91 5.26
C GLN A 25 -9.68 -22.01 6.33
N GLU A 26 -10.58 -22.97 6.14
CA GLU A 26 -10.79 -24.11 7.04
C GLU A 26 -9.62 -25.10 7.01
N GLU A 27 -9.20 -25.53 5.82
CA GLU A 27 -8.05 -26.45 5.64
C GLU A 27 -6.73 -25.81 6.10
N TRP A 28 -6.66 -24.48 6.12
CA TRP A 28 -5.48 -23.67 6.41
C TRP A 28 -5.27 -23.34 7.90
N ARG A 29 -6.27 -23.56 8.78
CA ARG A 29 -6.17 -23.27 10.23
C ARG A 29 -5.00 -24.02 10.90
N PRO A 30 -4.37 -23.46 11.96
CA PRO A 30 -3.36 -24.16 12.74
C PRO A 30 -3.98 -25.44 13.33
N TYR A 31 -3.24 -26.56 13.26
CA TYR A 31 -3.62 -27.89 13.77
C TYR A 31 -4.66 -28.70 12.96
N SER A 32 -5.03 -28.30 11.73
CA SER A 32 -5.67 -29.27 10.83
C SER A 32 -4.65 -30.36 10.44
N MET A 33 -5.07 -31.62 10.35
CA MET A 33 -4.22 -32.74 9.87
C MET A 33 -3.61 -32.43 8.47
N ALA A 34 -4.30 -31.61 7.67
CA ALA A 34 -3.82 -31.12 6.39
C ALA A 34 -2.74 -30.02 6.50
N SER A 35 -2.76 -29.18 7.55
CA SER A 35 -1.77 -28.10 7.75
C SER A 35 -0.36 -28.60 8.02
N ARG A 36 -0.21 -29.84 8.52
CA ARG A 36 1.08 -30.51 8.73
C ARG A 36 1.70 -31.08 7.46
N SER A 37 0.91 -31.33 6.40
CA SER A 37 1.38 -32.03 5.19
C SER A 37 1.26 -31.23 3.88
N LYS A 38 0.44 -30.18 3.81
CA LYS A 38 0.22 -29.42 2.59
C LYS A 38 0.92 -28.06 2.61
N ARG A 39 1.92 -27.89 1.74
CA ARG A 39 2.46 -26.58 1.38
C ARG A 39 1.32 -25.70 0.81
N ILE A 40 1.35 -24.39 1.10
CA ILE A 40 0.26 -23.45 0.75
C ILE A 40 -0.01 -23.37 -0.77
N ASP A 41 1.04 -23.54 -1.57
CA ASP A 41 0.98 -23.64 -3.03
C ASP A 41 0.16 -24.84 -3.52
N ARG A 42 0.20 -25.99 -2.82
CA ARG A 42 -0.65 -27.15 -3.13
C ARG A 42 -2.10 -26.92 -2.73
N LEU A 43 -2.35 -26.22 -1.62
CA LEU A 43 -3.72 -25.87 -1.19
C LEU A 43 -4.38 -24.91 -2.18
N ILE A 44 -3.66 -23.88 -2.62
CA ILE A 44 -4.15 -22.96 -3.66
C ILE A 44 -4.43 -23.75 -4.95
N GLN A 45 -3.51 -24.59 -5.39
CA GLN A 45 -3.70 -25.39 -6.61
C GLN A 45 -4.90 -26.34 -6.52
N GLN A 46 -5.12 -27.00 -5.38
CA GLN A 46 -6.18 -27.99 -5.23
C GLN A 46 -7.56 -27.38 -5.03
N VAL A 47 -7.64 -26.24 -4.35
CA VAL A 47 -8.91 -25.66 -3.90
C VAL A 47 -9.32 -24.45 -4.74
N ILE A 48 -8.35 -23.59 -5.10
CA ILE A 48 -8.64 -22.30 -5.74
C ILE A 48 -8.59 -22.42 -7.26
N ASP A 49 -7.60 -23.08 -7.85
CA ASP A 49 -7.48 -23.16 -9.32
C ASP A 49 -8.73 -23.75 -10.00
N PRO A 50 -9.38 -24.82 -9.50
CA PRO A 50 -10.60 -25.33 -10.11
C PRO A 50 -11.75 -24.32 -10.08
N ALA A 51 -11.87 -23.56 -8.98
CA ALA A 51 -12.90 -22.53 -8.84
C ALA A 51 -12.62 -21.34 -9.76
N VAL A 52 -11.36 -20.93 -9.90
CA VAL A 52 -10.93 -19.87 -10.83
C VAL A 52 -11.18 -20.30 -12.28
N ALA A 53 -10.87 -21.54 -12.65
CA ALA A 53 -11.11 -22.06 -13.99
C ALA A 53 -12.61 -22.14 -14.31
N ALA A 54 -13.42 -22.64 -13.36
CA ALA A 54 -14.88 -22.68 -13.51
C ALA A 54 -15.47 -21.27 -13.65
N TYR A 55 -15.02 -20.32 -12.84
CA TYR A 55 -15.45 -18.93 -12.93
C TYR A 55 -15.05 -18.31 -14.27
N ALA A 56 -13.80 -18.50 -14.70
CA ALA A 56 -13.28 -18.01 -15.98
C ALA A 56 -14.14 -18.50 -17.16
N ALA A 57 -14.59 -19.76 -17.15
CA ALA A 57 -15.45 -20.30 -18.20
C ALA A 57 -16.83 -19.62 -18.31
N THR A 58 -17.28 -18.92 -17.25
CA THR A 58 -18.54 -18.14 -17.26
C THR A 58 -18.37 -16.69 -17.73
N LEU A 59 -17.13 -16.23 -17.90
CA LEU A 59 -16.83 -14.84 -18.18
C LEU A 59 -16.76 -14.56 -19.70
N PRO A 60 -17.21 -13.38 -20.13
CA PRO A 60 -16.89 -12.84 -21.45
C PRO A 60 -15.36 -12.75 -21.68
N PRO A 61 -14.86 -12.98 -22.92
CA PRO A 61 -13.44 -13.00 -23.23
C PRO A 61 -12.68 -11.72 -22.84
N ASP A 62 -13.32 -10.56 -22.95
CA ASP A 62 -12.77 -9.25 -22.60
C ASP A 62 -12.43 -9.13 -21.10
N LEU A 63 -13.14 -9.86 -20.24
CA LEU A 63 -12.89 -9.85 -18.80
C LEU A 63 -11.75 -10.76 -18.35
N LEU A 64 -11.41 -11.78 -19.16
CA LEU A 64 -10.39 -12.77 -18.82
C LEU A 64 -9.00 -12.15 -18.62
N HIS A 65 -8.71 -11.06 -19.32
CA HIS A 65 -7.45 -10.34 -19.20
C HIS A 65 -7.22 -9.70 -17.82
N PHE A 66 -8.29 -9.49 -17.04
CA PHE A 66 -8.21 -8.93 -15.69
C PHE A 66 -8.22 -9.99 -14.58
N LEU A 67 -8.47 -11.25 -14.93
CA LEU A 67 -8.40 -12.38 -14.00
C LEU A 67 -7.00 -13.00 -14.08
N PRO A 68 -6.25 -13.10 -12.96
CA PRO A 68 -4.87 -13.58 -13.00
C PRO A 68 -4.78 -14.97 -13.60
N GLY A 69 -4.01 -15.09 -14.68
CA GLY A 69 -3.67 -16.35 -15.32
C GLY A 69 -4.62 -16.74 -16.44
N ALA A 70 -5.91 -16.40 -16.29
CA ALA A 70 -6.94 -16.77 -17.27
C ALA A 70 -6.66 -16.21 -18.68
N GLY A 71 -6.21 -14.96 -18.78
CA GLY A 71 -5.85 -14.34 -20.08
C GLY A 71 -4.55 -14.86 -20.72
N SER A 72 -3.72 -15.60 -19.98
CA SER A 72 -2.41 -16.09 -20.45
C SER A 72 -2.29 -17.62 -20.43
N GLY A 73 -3.39 -18.34 -20.18
CA GLY A 73 -3.42 -19.80 -20.07
C GLY A 73 -2.69 -20.38 -18.84
N LEU A 74 -2.35 -19.55 -17.86
CA LEU A 74 -1.73 -19.99 -16.61
C LEU A 74 -2.78 -20.16 -15.52
N SER A 75 -2.56 -21.07 -14.58
CA SER A 75 -3.41 -21.15 -13.40
C SER A 75 -3.12 -20.00 -12.41
N PHE A 76 -4.06 -19.75 -11.51
CA PHE A 76 -3.86 -18.76 -10.45
C PHE A 76 -2.68 -19.13 -9.54
N SER A 77 -2.53 -20.43 -9.22
CA SER A 77 -1.40 -20.93 -8.45
C SER A 77 -0.07 -20.81 -9.20
N ASP A 78 -0.04 -20.98 -10.51
CA ASP A 78 1.18 -20.82 -11.31
C ASP A 78 1.68 -19.37 -11.30
N ILE A 79 0.78 -18.39 -11.40
CA ILE A 79 1.15 -16.98 -11.22
C ILE A 79 1.73 -16.76 -9.83
N CYS A 80 1.06 -17.26 -8.78
CA CYS A 80 1.55 -17.12 -7.41
C CYS A 80 2.93 -17.74 -7.20
N ARG A 81 3.27 -18.84 -7.90
CA ARG A 81 4.59 -19.47 -7.86
C ARG A 81 5.63 -18.70 -8.65
N LEU A 82 5.27 -18.21 -9.84
CA LEU A 82 6.19 -17.53 -10.74
C LEU A 82 6.68 -16.21 -10.17
N VAL A 83 5.77 -15.38 -9.66
CA VAL A 83 6.13 -14.04 -9.15
C VAL A 83 6.16 -13.96 -7.62
N GLY A 84 5.66 -14.97 -6.91
CA GLY A 84 5.50 -14.94 -5.46
C GLY A 84 4.21 -14.24 -5.02
N LEU A 85 3.70 -14.59 -3.83
CA LEU A 85 2.37 -14.17 -3.35
C LEU A 85 2.22 -12.64 -3.18
N ASN A 86 3.28 -11.94 -2.76
CA ASN A 86 3.25 -10.47 -2.61
C ASN A 86 3.15 -9.78 -3.98
N ASP A 87 3.93 -10.23 -4.96
CA ASP A 87 3.93 -9.62 -6.30
C ASP A 87 2.70 -10.06 -7.10
N ALA A 88 2.16 -11.27 -6.87
CA ALA A 88 0.87 -11.70 -7.37
C ALA A 88 -0.28 -10.82 -6.83
N ALA A 89 -0.25 -10.46 -5.53
CA ALA A 89 -1.21 -9.51 -4.96
C ALA A 89 -1.07 -8.11 -5.57
N ARG A 90 0.15 -7.66 -5.88
CA ARG A 90 0.40 -6.39 -6.59
C ARG A 90 -0.16 -6.42 -8.02
N LEU A 91 0.11 -7.50 -8.76
CA LEU A 91 -0.43 -7.71 -10.11
C LEU A 91 -1.95 -7.71 -10.11
N GLN A 92 -2.58 -8.50 -9.24
CA GLN A 92 -4.04 -8.54 -9.09
C GLN A 92 -4.64 -7.17 -8.80
N ARG A 93 -3.96 -6.37 -7.97
CA ARG A 93 -4.36 -4.98 -7.69
C ARG A 93 -4.31 -4.09 -8.93
N GLN A 94 -3.26 -4.24 -9.75
CA GLN A 94 -3.12 -3.46 -10.98
C GLN A 94 -4.20 -3.82 -12.00
N LEU A 95 -4.47 -5.12 -12.19
CA LEU A 95 -5.53 -5.60 -13.08
C LEU A 95 -6.91 -5.10 -12.64
N LEU A 96 -7.22 -5.16 -11.34
CA LEU A 96 -8.47 -4.61 -10.80
C LEU A 96 -8.59 -3.09 -11.05
N ARG A 97 -7.50 -2.33 -10.85
CA ARG A 97 -7.49 -0.88 -11.13
C ARG A 97 -7.74 -0.59 -12.60
N GLN A 98 -7.16 -1.38 -13.50
CA GLN A 98 -7.34 -1.23 -14.93
C GLN A 98 -8.78 -1.57 -15.32
N PHE A 99 -9.35 -2.66 -14.81
CA PHE A 99 -10.74 -3.05 -15.04
C PHE A 99 -11.71 -1.92 -14.65
N VAL A 100 -11.62 -1.41 -13.42
CA VAL A 100 -12.50 -0.34 -12.93
C VAL A 100 -12.35 0.94 -13.76
N SER A 101 -11.15 1.23 -14.25
CA SER A 101 -10.90 2.40 -15.11
C SER A 101 -11.53 2.24 -16.50
N SER A 102 -11.48 1.04 -17.08
CA SER A 102 -11.93 0.79 -18.46
C SER A 102 -13.43 0.47 -18.57
N HIS A 103 -13.99 -0.28 -17.62
CA HIS A 103 -15.36 -0.81 -17.70
C HIS A 103 -16.32 -0.16 -16.68
N GLY A 104 -15.78 0.48 -15.64
CA GLY A 104 -16.57 0.98 -14.51
C GLY A 104 -17.24 -0.14 -13.71
N VAL A 105 -18.13 0.25 -12.78
CA VAL A 105 -18.84 -0.68 -11.89
C VAL A 105 -20.36 -0.41 -11.98
N LYS A 106 -20.90 -0.53 -13.20
CA LYS A 106 -22.29 -0.14 -13.50
C LYS A 106 -23.27 -1.33 -13.51
N THR A 107 -22.82 -2.50 -13.94
CA THR A 107 -23.65 -3.71 -14.04
C THR A 107 -23.43 -4.65 -12.87
N ASP A 108 -24.38 -5.56 -12.62
CA ASP A 108 -24.25 -6.59 -11.59
C ASP A 108 -23.12 -7.57 -11.89
N GLN A 109 -22.85 -7.85 -13.16
CA GLN A 109 -21.70 -8.65 -13.57
C GLN A 109 -20.38 -7.95 -13.23
N CYS A 110 -20.25 -6.64 -13.50
CA CYS A 110 -19.06 -5.88 -13.13
C CYS A 110 -18.90 -5.80 -11.59
N ARG A 111 -20.00 -5.61 -10.84
CA ARG A 111 -20.01 -5.63 -9.37
C ARG A 111 -19.52 -6.97 -8.82
N ARG A 112 -20.06 -8.08 -9.33
CA ARG A 112 -19.64 -9.44 -8.98
C ARG A 112 -18.18 -9.69 -9.32
N PHE A 113 -17.73 -9.24 -10.49
CA PHE A 113 -16.34 -9.40 -10.92
C PHE A 113 -15.37 -8.66 -10.01
N VAL A 114 -15.67 -7.40 -9.64
CA VAL A 114 -14.88 -6.63 -8.67
C VAL A 114 -14.82 -7.34 -7.33
N ALA A 115 -15.96 -7.74 -6.75
CA ALA A 115 -16.00 -8.44 -5.48
C ALA A 115 -15.18 -9.75 -5.50
N THR A 116 -15.24 -10.48 -6.62
CA THR A 116 -14.47 -11.72 -6.82
C THR A 116 -12.97 -11.45 -6.88
N LEU A 117 -12.53 -10.45 -7.65
CA LEU A 117 -11.12 -10.07 -7.72
C LEU A 117 -10.59 -9.55 -6.37
N GLU A 118 -11.40 -8.80 -5.62
CA GLU A 118 -11.05 -8.32 -4.28
C GLU A 118 -10.97 -9.48 -3.27
N THR A 119 -11.77 -10.53 -3.42
CA THR A 119 -11.68 -11.75 -2.60
C THR A 119 -10.40 -12.51 -2.91
N LEU A 120 -10.05 -12.69 -4.19
CA LEU A 120 -8.78 -13.32 -4.58
C LEU A 120 -7.54 -12.51 -4.16
N LEU A 121 -7.66 -11.17 -4.14
CA LEU A 121 -6.63 -10.29 -3.59
C LEU A 121 -6.49 -10.46 -2.07
N ALA A 122 -7.61 -10.55 -1.36
CA ALA A 122 -7.60 -10.78 0.09
C ALA A 122 -6.99 -12.13 0.43
N LEU A 123 -7.35 -13.18 -0.33
CA LEU A 123 -6.73 -14.50 -0.25
C LEU A 123 -5.22 -14.43 -0.44
N THR A 124 -4.73 -13.87 -1.55
CA THR A 124 -3.29 -13.82 -1.85
C THR A 124 -2.51 -13.05 -0.78
N ARG A 125 -3.06 -11.94 -0.28
CA ARG A 125 -2.45 -11.19 0.84
C ARG A 125 -2.42 -11.97 2.14
N ALA A 126 -3.50 -12.67 2.48
CA ALA A 126 -3.53 -13.51 3.67
C ALA A 126 -2.51 -14.66 3.54
N CYS A 127 -2.46 -15.31 2.38
CA CYS A 127 -1.48 -16.34 2.07
C CYS A 127 -0.03 -15.83 2.20
N ALA A 128 0.24 -14.61 1.72
CA ALA A 128 1.56 -13.97 1.85
C ALA A 128 1.93 -13.69 3.33
N ARG A 129 0.94 -13.44 4.18
CA ARG A 129 1.10 -13.20 5.62
C ARG A 129 1.14 -14.47 6.46
N LYS A 130 1.05 -15.67 5.88
CA LYS A 130 1.14 -16.91 6.65
C LYS A 130 2.51 -16.99 7.33
N PRO A 131 2.60 -17.09 8.67
CA PRO A 131 3.86 -17.41 9.30
C PRO A 131 4.28 -18.84 8.89
N PRO A 132 5.51 -19.06 8.40
CA PRO A 132 6.02 -20.41 8.15
C PRO A 132 6.21 -21.16 9.47
N LEU A 133 6.02 -22.49 9.48
CA LEU A 133 6.27 -23.31 10.68
C LEU A 133 7.74 -23.27 11.13
N THR A 134 8.67 -23.07 10.20
CA THR A 134 10.07 -22.68 10.44
C THR A 134 10.58 -21.93 9.19
N SER A 135 11.10 -20.72 9.33
CA SER A 135 11.75 -20.02 8.21
C SER A 135 13.22 -20.38 8.15
N ARG A 136 13.61 -21.21 7.19
CA ARG A 136 15.00 -21.30 6.75
C ARG A 136 15.18 -20.35 5.57
N ALA A 137 16.06 -19.36 5.70
CA ALA A 137 16.53 -18.54 4.57
C ALA A 137 17.97 -18.96 4.27
N ASN A 138 18.27 -19.34 3.02
CA ASN A 138 19.60 -19.77 2.59
C ASN A 138 20.27 -20.80 3.54
N GLY A 139 19.49 -21.81 3.97
CA GLY A 139 19.98 -22.88 4.85
C GLY A 139 20.05 -22.54 6.35
N LYS A 140 19.89 -21.27 6.75
CA LYS A 140 19.95 -20.83 8.16
C LYS A 140 18.57 -20.51 8.72
N GLN A 141 18.33 -20.88 9.99
CA GLN A 141 17.08 -20.62 10.69
C GLN A 141 16.97 -19.11 10.99
N VAL A 142 15.90 -18.48 10.52
CA VAL A 142 15.61 -17.07 10.76
C VAL A 142 14.30 -16.98 11.53
N ASP A 143 14.32 -16.29 12.66
CA ASP A 143 13.13 -16.00 13.47
C ASP A 143 12.30 -14.90 12.79
N ARG A 144 11.17 -15.28 12.18
CA ARG A 144 10.30 -14.37 11.43
C ARG A 144 9.50 -13.43 12.34
N ASP A 145 9.28 -13.78 13.60
CA ASP A 145 8.54 -12.91 14.54
C ASP A 145 9.33 -11.62 14.88
N ARG A 146 10.64 -11.60 14.59
CA ARG A 146 11.53 -10.45 14.75
C ARG A 146 11.83 -9.68 13.45
N ILE A 147 11.35 -10.13 12.29
CA ILE A 147 11.63 -9.45 11.02
C ILE A 147 10.65 -8.31 10.85
N GLN A 148 11.12 -7.06 10.95
CA GLN A 148 10.35 -5.97 10.37
C GLN A 148 10.41 -6.09 8.85
N ASP A 149 9.24 -6.16 8.22
CA ASP A 149 9.14 -6.26 6.75
C ASP A 149 9.74 -5.04 6.04
N PHE A 150 9.64 -3.86 6.67
CA PHE A 150 10.06 -2.59 6.09
C PHE A 150 11.05 -1.84 6.98
N CYS A 151 11.95 -1.10 6.35
CA CYS A 151 12.90 -0.22 7.02
C CYS A 151 12.17 0.82 7.88
N ARG A 152 12.70 1.14 9.07
CA ARG A 152 12.17 2.17 9.97
C ARG A 152 11.87 3.52 9.31
N TYR A 153 12.63 3.92 8.29
CA TYR A 153 12.56 5.24 7.68
C TYR A 153 12.02 5.29 6.24
N CYS A 154 11.73 4.15 5.59
CA CYS A 154 11.16 4.12 4.24
C CYS A 154 10.34 2.85 3.98
N GLY A 155 9.86 2.69 2.74
CA GLY A 155 9.11 1.53 2.27
C GLY A 155 9.97 0.39 1.76
N SER A 156 11.30 0.54 1.70
CA SER A 156 12.21 -0.54 1.31
C SER A 156 12.23 -1.65 2.38
N PRO A 157 12.44 -2.93 2.00
CA PRO A 157 12.59 -3.99 2.97
C PRO A 157 13.82 -3.78 3.87
N THR A 158 13.76 -4.29 5.09
CA THR A 158 14.97 -4.39 5.92
C THR A 158 15.99 -5.31 5.26
N GLU A 159 17.27 -5.19 5.61
CA GLU A 159 18.30 -6.08 5.07
C GLU A 159 18.00 -7.54 5.39
N LEU A 160 17.51 -7.82 6.61
CA LEU A 160 17.11 -9.17 7.01
C LEU A 160 15.89 -9.66 6.21
N ALA A 161 14.89 -8.79 5.98
CA ALA A 161 13.74 -9.14 5.13
C ALA A 161 14.15 -9.34 3.66
N ALA A 162 15.06 -8.53 3.13
CA ALA A 162 15.57 -8.66 1.78
C ALA A 162 16.38 -9.96 1.62
N TYR A 163 17.22 -10.31 2.59
CA TYR A 163 17.92 -11.59 2.62
C TYR A 163 16.96 -12.78 2.73
N ALA A 164 15.99 -12.71 3.64
CA ALA A 164 14.99 -13.76 3.84
C ALA A 164 14.14 -14.03 2.59
N ASN A 165 13.98 -13.02 1.73
CA ASN A 165 13.28 -13.13 0.45
C ASN A 165 14.23 -13.36 -0.75
N GLY A 166 15.52 -13.67 -0.51
CA GLY A 166 16.49 -13.99 -1.56
C GLY A 166 16.94 -12.79 -2.42
N ARG A 167 16.66 -11.55 -1.98
CA ARG A 167 17.05 -10.31 -2.68
C ARG A 167 18.45 -9.80 -2.30
N LEU A 168 19.04 -10.38 -1.25
CA LEU A 168 20.42 -10.16 -0.83
C LEU A 168 21.11 -11.52 -0.72
N ALA A 169 22.34 -11.60 -1.22
CA ALA A 169 23.23 -12.72 -0.97
C ALA A 169 24.07 -12.45 0.28
N SER A 170 24.55 -13.51 0.92
CA SER A 170 25.59 -13.43 1.95
C SER A 170 26.80 -14.20 1.43
N ASP A 171 27.98 -13.68 1.69
CA ASP A 171 29.21 -14.46 1.58
C ASP A 171 29.13 -15.65 2.57
N PRO A 172 29.48 -16.88 2.17
CA PRO A 172 29.53 -18.03 3.07
C PRO A 172 30.42 -17.82 4.31
N ASP A 173 31.48 -17.03 4.18
CA ASP A 173 32.51 -16.84 5.23
C ASP A 173 32.26 -15.64 6.16
N GLU A 174 31.35 -14.73 5.83
CA GLU A 174 31.03 -13.59 6.68
C GLU A 174 29.94 -13.91 7.72
N THR A 175 30.17 -13.47 8.97
CA THR A 175 29.13 -13.49 10.00
C THR A 175 28.00 -12.54 9.58
N LEU A 176 26.86 -13.11 9.22
CA LEU A 176 25.63 -12.42 8.80
C LEU A 176 25.24 -11.27 9.74
N GLN A 177 25.59 -10.04 9.37
CA GLN A 177 25.14 -8.82 10.05
C GLN A 177 24.12 -8.08 9.18
N PHE A 178 22.95 -8.68 8.95
CA PHE A 178 21.83 -7.97 8.34
C PHE A 178 21.00 -7.27 9.40
N SER A 179 20.70 -5.99 9.17
CA SER A 179 19.80 -5.25 10.04
C SER A 179 18.37 -5.78 9.94
N SER A 180 17.77 -6.08 11.10
CA SER A 180 16.35 -6.38 11.23
C SER A 180 15.45 -5.15 11.19
N LEU A 181 16.03 -3.93 11.17
CA LEU A 181 15.30 -2.67 11.31
C LEU A 181 15.52 -1.69 10.14
N TYR A 182 16.65 -1.77 9.46
CA TYR A 182 17.04 -0.83 8.42
C TYR A 182 17.26 -1.53 7.08
N CYS A 183 17.01 -0.81 5.99
CA CYS A 183 17.50 -1.21 4.66
C CYS A 183 18.97 -0.82 4.52
N SER A 184 19.61 -1.25 3.43
CA SER A 184 21.02 -0.93 3.12
C SER A 184 21.32 0.57 3.12
N LEU A 185 20.42 1.39 2.58
CA LEU A 185 20.56 2.85 2.56
C LEU A 185 20.47 3.50 3.94
N HIS A 186 19.74 2.90 4.87
CA HIS A 186 19.49 3.45 6.20
C HIS A 186 20.22 2.69 7.30
N ARG A 187 21.13 1.77 6.99
CA ARG A 187 21.97 1.11 7.98
C ARG A 187 22.79 2.16 8.76
N PRO A 188 22.92 2.06 10.10
CA PRO A 188 23.65 3.07 10.88
C PRO A 188 25.12 3.23 10.53
N LYS A 189 25.80 2.11 10.23
CA LYS A 189 27.21 2.08 9.82
C LYS A 189 27.31 1.58 8.38
N LEU A 190 28.21 2.18 7.63
CA LEU A 190 28.59 1.71 6.30
C LEU A 190 29.46 0.44 6.41
N PRO A 191 29.62 -0.34 5.33
CA PRO A 191 30.47 -1.54 5.32
C PRO A 191 31.93 -1.26 5.72
N ASP A 192 32.42 -0.06 5.46
CA ASP A 192 33.75 0.43 5.87
C ASP A 192 33.84 0.79 7.37
N GLY A 193 32.76 0.62 8.14
CA GLY A 193 32.66 0.96 9.57
C GLY A 193 32.34 2.43 9.86
N GLY A 194 32.29 3.29 8.84
CA GLY A 194 31.95 4.70 8.94
C GLY A 194 30.48 4.96 9.30
N TRP A 195 30.17 6.14 9.84
CA TRP A 195 28.78 6.51 10.13
C TRP A 195 28.03 6.89 8.85
N ASN A 196 26.83 6.33 8.66
CA ASN A 196 26.01 6.63 7.50
C ASN A 196 25.27 7.99 7.65
N PRO A 197 25.55 8.99 6.80
CA PRO A 197 24.87 10.29 6.86
C PRO A 197 23.38 10.22 6.49
N GLU A 198 22.96 9.29 5.63
CA GLU A 198 21.55 9.11 5.28
C GLU A 198 20.76 8.56 6.47
N HIS A 199 21.30 7.60 7.20
CA HIS A 199 20.72 7.15 8.47
C HIS A 199 20.55 8.33 9.44
N GLN A 200 21.56 9.19 9.60
CA GLN A 200 21.46 10.36 10.49
C GLN A 200 20.44 11.39 10.02
N ARG A 201 20.32 11.65 8.72
CA ARG A 201 19.32 12.56 8.14
C ARG A 201 17.91 12.00 8.34
N ALA A 202 17.71 10.72 8.06
CA ALA A 202 16.45 10.04 8.27
C ALA A 202 16.04 10.05 9.75
N ARG A 203 16.98 9.74 10.66
CA ARG A 203 16.76 9.81 12.12
C ARG A 203 16.33 11.19 12.59
N ARG A 204 16.99 12.26 12.10
CA ARG A 204 16.64 13.65 12.45
C ARG A 204 15.24 14.06 12.00
N SER A 205 14.70 13.41 10.96
CA SER A 205 13.37 13.69 10.41
C SER A 205 12.34 12.61 10.73
N ALA A 206 12.63 11.70 11.66
CA ALA A 206 11.79 10.54 11.95
C ALA A 206 10.37 10.94 12.41
N ALA A 207 10.26 11.93 13.31
CA ALA A 207 8.96 12.38 13.80
C ALA A 207 8.07 12.96 12.67
N GLN A 208 8.67 13.73 11.75
CA GLN A 208 7.94 14.25 10.60
C GLN A 208 7.53 13.14 9.64
N PHE A 209 8.42 12.17 9.40
CA PHE A 209 8.11 10.99 8.60
C PHE A 209 6.93 10.18 9.18
N ASP A 210 6.93 9.95 10.49
CA ASP A 210 5.87 9.20 11.17
C ASP A 210 4.53 9.93 11.06
N ALA A 211 4.53 11.25 11.27
CA ALA A 211 3.33 12.08 11.13
C ALA A 211 2.77 12.05 9.70
N GLU A 212 3.62 12.18 8.67
CA GLU A 212 3.17 12.09 7.27
C GLU A 212 2.69 10.68 6.91
N LEU A 213 3.35 9.64 7.43
CA LEU A 213 2.93 8.25 7.23
C LEU A 213 1.56 7.99 7.85
N GLU A 214 1.32 8.45 9.06
CA GLU A 214 0.03 8.31 9.74
C GLU A 214 -1.09 9.00 8.95
N ARG A 215 -0.86 10.25 8.55
CA ARG A 215 -1.81 11.05 7.76
C ARG A 215 -2.13 10.41 6.41
N LEU A 216 -1.11 9.93 5.69
CA LEU A 216 -1.30 9.20 4.43
C LEU A 216 -2.03 7.89 4.62
N THR A 217 -1.72 7.14 5.69
CA THR A 217 -2.38 5.87 6.01
C THR A 217 -3.86 6.09 6.31
N ARG A 218 -4.18 7.10 7.12
CA ARG A 218 -5.57 7.46 7.46
C ARG A 218 -6.35 7.87 6.20
N GLN A 219 -5.79 8.78 5.40
CA GLN A 219 -6.43 9.21 4.15
C GLN A 219 -6.56 8.08 3.12
N ALA A 220 -5.61 7.13 3.07
CA ALA A 220 -5.70 5.97 2.19
C ALA A 220 -6.74 4.93 2.66
N GLY A 221 -7.16 4.99 3.92
CA GLY A 221 -8.28 4.22 4.49
C GLY A 221 -9.64 4.73 4.02
N ASN A 222 -9.81 6.04 3.91
CA ASN A 222 -11.03 6.66 3.38
C ASN A 222 -10.69 7.56 2.20
N TRP A 223 -10.83 7.02 0.99
CA TRP A 223 -10.48 7.69 -0.25
C TRP A 223 -11.60 8.57 -0.82
N ARG A 224 -12.77 8.65 -0.16
CA ARG A 224 -13.92 9.40 -0.66
C ARG A 224 -13.88 10.87 -0.26
N GLU A 225 -13.32 11.15 0.92
CA GLU A 225 -13.37 12.47 1.54
C GLU A 225 -12.04 12.81 2.24
N PRO A 226 -11.70 14.10 2.40
CA PRO A 226 -10.57 14.51 3.23
C PRO A 226 -10.71 14.08 4.67
N CYS A 227 -9.76 13.30 5.17
CA CYS A 227 -9.78 12.76 6.52
C CYS A 227 -8.38 12.42 7.07
N ALA A 228 -7.33 13.06 6.57
CA ALA A 228 -5.97 12.81 7.02
C ALA A 228 -5.76 13.13 8.52
N GLY A 229 -6.64 13.92 9.14
CA GLY A 229 -6.58 14.22 10.57
C GLY A 229 -5.35 15.04 10.92
N SER A 230 -4.95 15.95 10.02
CA SER A 230 -3.81 16.86 10.26
C SER A 230 -4.13 17.98 11.24
N GLY A 231 -5.42 18.24 11.51
CA GLY A 231 -5.91 19.41 12.23
C GLY A 231 -6.10 20.64 11.34
N ASP A 232 -5.74 20.57 10.06
CA ASP A 232 -5.89 21.63 9.08
C ASP A 232 -6.62 21.14 7.82
N TRP A 233 -7.72 21.79 7.48
CA TRP A 233 -8.56 21.36 6.37
C TRP A 233 -7.87 21.39 5.00
N LEU A 234 -7.07 22.42 4.73
CA LEU A 234 -6.38 22.55 3.44
C LEU A 234 -5.29 21.48 3.31
N VAL A 235 -4.64 21.11 4.42
CA VAL A 235 -3.69 20.00 4.46
C VAL A 235 -4.39 18.66 4.20
N ASP A 236 -5.55 18.43 4.83
CA ASP A 236 -6.34 17.21 4.59
C ASP A 236 -6.82 17.12 3.13
N CYS A 237 -7.26 18.25 2.55
CA CYS A 237 -7.59 18.34 1.14
C CYS A 237 -6.39 18.01 0.24
N TYR A 238 -5.21 18.54 0.55
CA TYR A 238 -3.98 18.22 -0.17
C TYR A 238 -3.68 16.72 -0.15
N LEU A 239 -3.76 16.10 1.02
CA LEU A 239 -3.46 14.69 1.19
C LEU A 239 -4.50 13.81 0.49
N HIS A 240 -5.77 14.21 0.48
CA HIS A 240 -6.82 13.54 -0.30
C HIS A 240 -6.46 13.51 -1.81
N HIS A 241 -6.12 14.68 -2.37
CA HIS A 241 -5.69 14.79 -3.76
C HIS A 241 -4.44 13.95 -4.05
N TYR A 242 -3.48 13.96 -3.13
CA TYR A 242 -2.22 13.23 -3.27
C TYR A 242 -2.46 11.71 -3.27
N VAL A 243 -3.28 11.20 -2.36
CA VAL A 243 -3.69 9.79 -2.28
C VAL A 243 -4.44 9.36 -3.54
N LEU A 244 -5.36 10.19 -4.05
CA LEU A 244 -6.09 9.91 -5.29
C LEU A 244 -5.16 9.87 -6.51
N LYS A 245 -4.28 10.88 -6.66
CA LYS A 245 -3.28 10.94 -7.74
C LYS A 245 -2.46 9.65 -7.80
N HIS A 246 -1.93 9.24 -6.65
CA HIS A 246 -1.04 8.09 -6.55
C HIS A 246 -1.78 6.77 -6.33
N ARG A 247 -3.12 6.80 -6.34
CA ARG A 247 -4.02 5.65 -6.13
C ARG A 247 -3.66 4.86 -4.87
N LEU A 248 -3.17 5.53 -3.83
CA LEU A 248 -2.73 4.93 -2.58
C LEU A 248 -3.94 4.39 -1.82
N ARG A 249 -3.77 3.23 -1.18
CA ARG A 249 -4.82 2.55 -0.43
C ARG A 249 -4.23 1.99 0.86
N TYR A 250 -5.08 1.80 1.88
CA TYR A 250 -4.66 1.39 3.23
C TYR A 250 -3.67 0.21 3.28
N GLY A 251 -3.82 -0.78 2.40
CA GLY A 251 -2.94 -1.96 2.35
C GLY A 251 -1.61 -1.78 1.62
N ASP A 252 -1.35 -0.61 1.02
CA ASP A 252 -0.15 -0.33 0.22
C ASP A 252 0.98 0.18 1.13
N THR A 253 1.34 -0.62 2.16
CA THR A 253 2.19 -0.18 3.28
C THR A 253 3.58 0.30 2.84
N SER A 254 4.22 -0.38 1.89
CA SER A 254 5.54 0.01 1.37
C SER A 254 5.45 1.37 0.67
N GLU A 255 4.46 1.54 -0.21
CA GLU A 255 4.24 2.75 -0.98
C GLU A 255 3.90 3.94 -0.09
N LEU A 256 3.01 3.75 0.90
CA LEU A 256 2.67 4.80 1.86
C LEU A 256 3.93 5.31 2.58
N ARG A 257 4.84 4.42 2.96
CA ARG A 257 6.12 4.77 3.59
C ARG A 257 7.05 5.50 2.62
N ASP A 258 7.19 5.04 1.38
CA ASP A 258 8.02 5.74 0.40
C ASP A 258 7.48 7.13 0.04
N HIS A 259 6.16 7.29 -0.04
CA HIS A 259 5.53 8.58 -0.25
C HIS A 259 5.70 9.52 0.96
N ALA A 260 5.56 9.02 2.19
CA ALA A 260 5.83 9.80 3.41
C ALA A 260 7.30 10.25 3.47
N ARG A 261 8.24 9.34 3.15
CA ARG A 261 9.67 9.65 3.09
C ARG A 261 9.95 10.75 2.07
N ARG A 262 9.40 10.63 0.86
CA ARG A 262 9.53 11.64 -0.21
C ARG A 262 9.01 13.02 0.23
N MET A 263 7.85 13.09 0.89
CA MET A 263 7.33 14.36 1.41
C MET A 263 8.26 14.98 2.46
N THR A 264 8.79 14.13 3.34
CA THR A 264 9.67 14.55 4.44
C THR A 264 11.03 15.05 3.90
N ASP A 265 11.64 14.33 2.97
CA ASP A 265 12.90 14.74 2.33
C ASP A 265 12.78 16.04 1.54
N ALA A 266 11.65 16.24 0.87
CA ALA A 266 11.34 17.48 0.17
C ALA A 266 10.99 18.65 1.10
N ARG A 267 10.95 18.40 2.43
CA ARG A 267 10.49 19.36 3.44
C ARG A 267 9.15 19.98 3.05
N LEU A 268 8.19 19.13 2.66
CA LEU A 268 6.84 19.54 2.28
C LEU A 268 6.01 19.85 3.53
N THR A 269 6.22 21.03 4.09
CA THR A 269 5.51 21.50 5.28
C THR A 269 4.03 21.70 5.02
N ASP A 270 3.23 21.72 6.08
CA ASP A 270 1.78 21.98 6.01
C ASP A 270 1.49 23.33 5.35
N ARG A 271 2.32 24.34 5.61
CA ARG A 271 2.24 25.64 4.92
C ARG A 271 2.40 25.52 3.40
N LYS A 272 3.32 24.66 2.93
CA LYS A 272 3.50 24.40 1.50
C LYS A 272 2.29 23.68 0.91
N LYS A 273 1.71 22.70 1.64
CA LYS A 273 0.50 21.98 1.22
C LYS A 273 -0.69 22.94 1.07
N GLN A 274 -0.90 23.84 2.04
CA GLN A 274 -1.91 24.89 2.00
C GLN A 274 -1.74 25.80 0.77
N ILE A 275 -0.52 26.31 0.53
CA ILE A 275 -0.21 27.14 -0.63
C ILE A 275 -0.52 26.41 -1.94
N VAL A 276 -0.17 25.12 -2.04
CA VAL A 276 -0.48 24.33 -3.24
C VAL A 276 -1.99 24.27 -3.49
N MET A 277 -2.79 24.03 -2.46
CA MET A 277 -4.24 23.94 -2.61
C MET A 277 -4.87 25.26 -3.03
N LEU A 278 -4.50 26.36 -2.38
CA LEU A 278 -5.06 27.68 -2.71
C LEU A 278 -4.71 28.10 -4.15
N LEU A 279 -3.43 28.03 -4.52
CA LEU A 279 -3.00 28.45 -5.86
C LEU A 279 -3.53 27.53 -6.96
N ARG A 280 -3.68 26.23 -6.70
CA ARG A 280 -4.25 25.27 -7.68
C ARG A 280 -5.66 25.63 -8.08
N TYR A 281 -6.48 26.04 -7.12
CA TYR A 281 -7.88 26.35 -7.34
C TYR A 281 -8.11 27.81 -7.73
N GLY A 282 -7.08 28.47 -8.27
CA GLY A 282 -7.19 29.77 -8.94
C GLY A 282 -6.96 30.99 -8.03
N MET A 283 -6.63 30.79 -6.75
CA MET A 283 -6.36 31.91 -5.85
C MET A 283 -5.04 32.61 -6.22
N SER A 284 -5.01 33.94 -6.17
CA SER A 284 -3.77 34.69 -6.40
C SER A 284 -2.82 34.52 -5.21
N GLN A 285 -1.52 34.81 -5.41
CA GLN A 285 -0.55 34.79 -4.30
C GLN A 285 -0.88 35.81 -3.21
N SER A 286 -1.49 36.94 -3.56
CA SER A 286 -1.88 37.97 -2.60
C SER A 286 -3.03 37.51 -1.73
N ASP A 287 -4.06 36.90 -2.34
CA ASP A 287 -5.23 36.41 -1.61
C ASP A 287 -4.86 35.20 -0.76
N ALA A 288 -4.04 34.28 -1.29
CA ALA A 288 -3.52 33.16 -0.52
C ALA A 288 -2.69 33.63 0.68
N ALA A 289 -1.91 34.71 0.53
CA ALA A 289 -1.17 35.30 1.63
C ALA A 289 -2.10 35.87 2.72
N SER A 290 -3.17 36.56 2.30
CA SER A 290 -4.20 37.09 3.21
C SER A 290 -4.91 35.97 3.98
N VAL A 291 -5.40 34.93 3.29
CA VAL A 291 -6.05 33.76 3.89
C VAL A 291 -5.13 33.04 4.88
N LEU A 292 -3.84 32.95 4.56
CA LEU A 292 -2.86 32.25 5.37
C LEU A 292 -2.25 33.10 6.50
N GLY A 293 -2.55 34.40 6.57
CA GLY A 293 -2.01 35.32 7.56
C GLY A 293 -0.50 35.56 7.42
N ILE A 294 0.02 35.55 6.19
CA ILE A 294 1.46 35.71 5.90
C ILE A 294 1.71 36.76 4.82
N GLN A 295 2.97 37.13 4.61
CA GLN A 295 3.33 38.03 3.51
C GLN A 295 3.28 37.33 2.15
N ARG A 296 2.86 38.05 1.10
CA ARG A 296 2.91 37.56 -0.30
C ARG A 296 4.29 37.03 -0.69
N GLN A 297 5.36 37.70 -0.23
CA GLN A 297 6.73 37.26 -0.50
C GLN A 297 7.04 35.89 0.12
N ALA A 298 6.45 35.56 1.28
CA ALA A 298 6.60 34.25 1.89
C ALA A 298 5.90 33.16 1.05
N VAL A 299 4.74 33.46 0.48
CA VAL A 299 4.04 32.56 -0.47
C VAL A 299 4.92 32.29 -1.69
N SER A 300 5.47 33.33 -2.32
CA SER A 300 6.33 33.20 -3.50
C SER A 300 7.61 32.39 -3.22
N LYS A 301 8.29 32.65 -2.10
CA LYS A 301 9.50 31.90 -1.72
C LYS A 301 9.17 30.44 -1.40
N ALA A 302 8.05 30.18 -0.73
CA ALA A 302 7.62 28.83 -0.41
C ALA A 302 7.25 28.06 -1.68
N SER A 303 6.45 28.65 -2.58
CA SER A 303 6.01 28.00 -3.83
C SER A 303 7.20 27.64 -4.73
N ALA A 304 8.19 28.51 -4.85
CA ALA A 304 9.41 28.27 -5.62
C ALA A 304 10.25 27.10 -5.07
N ARG A 305 10.14 26.80 -3.77
CA ARG A 305 10.87 25.69 -3.10
C ARG A 305 10.07 24.39 -3.06
N ILE A 306 8.91 24.31 -3.71
CA ILE A 306 8.11 23.08 -3.80
C ILE A 306 8.48 22.38 -5.10
N PRO A 307 9.02 21.15 -5.05
CA PRO A 307 9.30 20.37 -6.26
C PRO A 307 8.05 20.16 -7.12
N SER A 308 8.20 20.21 -8.44
CA SER A 308 7.10 20.12 -9.42
C SER A 308 6.19 18.90 -9.24
N VAL A 309 6.74 17.76 -8.80
CA VAL A 309 5.95 16.54 -8.54
C VAL A 309 4.81 16.75 -7.52
N PHE A 310 5.00 17.66 -6.56
CA PHE A 310 3.99 18.00 -5.54
C PHE A 310 2.96 19.02 -6.03
N TRP A 311 3.20 19.63 -7.20
CA TRP A 311 2.29 20.51 -7.94
C TRP A 311 1.48 19.76 -9.00
N GLN A 312 1.63 18.46 -9.17
CA GLN A 312 0.91 17.73 -10.23
C GLN A 312 -0.26 16.94 -9.66
N LEU A 313 -1.21 17.60 -8.99
CA LEU A 313 -2.39 16.92 -8.42
C LEU A 313 -3.58 16.97 -9.41
N PRO A 314 -4.51 15.99 -9.38
CA PRO A 314 -5.73 16.07 -10.16
C PRO A 314 -6.56 17.30 -9.74
N SER A 315 -7.28 17.90 -10.68
CA SER A 315 -8.35 18.84 -10.32
C SER A 315 -9.62 18.04 -10.05
N LEU A 316 -10.27 18.31 -8.93
CA LEU A 316 -11.47 17.61 -8.50
C LEU A 316 -12.66 18.58 -8.59
N PRO A 317 -13.68 18.32 -9.42
CA PRO A 317 -14.78 19.26 -9.67
C PRO A 317 -15.54 19.68 -8.41
N GLU A 318 -15.60 18.81 -7.40
CA GLU A 318 -16.24 19.06 -6.12
C GLU A 318 -15.50 20.07 -5.21
N TYR A 319 -14.28 20.49 -5.62
CA TYR A 319 -13.50 21.49 -4.90
C TYR A 319 -13.63 22.85 -5.60
N SER A 320 -14.22 23.81 -4.90
CA SER A 320 -14.18 25.23 -5.23
C SER A 320 -13.32 26.00 -4.23
N ILE A 321 -13.06 27.28 -4.52
CA ILE A 321 -12.45 28.18 -3.51
C ILE A 321 -13.34 28.25 -2.27
N GLU A 322 -14.68 28.34 -2.41
CA GLU A 322 -15.55 28.33 -1.23
C GLU A 322 -15.45 27.03 -0.45
N PHE A 323 -15.38 25.88 -1.13
CA PHE A 323 -15.21 24.58 -0.46
C PHE A 323 -13.90 24.52 0.34
N LEU A 324 -12.79 24.98 -0.26
CA LEU A 324 -11.48 25.03 0.41
C LEU A 324 -11.49 25.94 1.63
N LEU A 325 -12.23 27.04 1.60
CA LEU A 325 -12.37 27.97 2.73
C LEU A 325 -13.44 27.50 3.74
N SER A 326 -14.38 26.66 3.34
CA SER A 326 -15.51 26.21 4.17
C SER A 326 -15.12 25.28 5.34
N GLY A 327 -13.98 24.59 5.23
CA GLY A 327 -13.58 23.61 6.23
C GLY A 327 -13.09 24.19 7.56
N VAL A 328 -13.09 25.52 7.71
CA VAL A 328 -12.95 26.18 9.02
C VAL A 328 -14.16 25.92 9.93
N ALA A 329 -15.32 25.51 9.38
CA ALA A 329 -16.56 25.26 10.13
C ALA A 329 -16.86 23.77 10.43
N ARG A 330 -16.10 22.81 9.87
CA ARG A 330 -16.35 21.37 10.07
C ARG A 330 -15.49 20.84 11.22
N LYS A 331 -15.94 20.98 12.46
CA LYS A 331 -15.40 20.20 13.59
C LYS A 331 -15.63 18.70 13.33
N PRO A 332 -14.67 17.82 13.65
CA PRO A 332 -14.91 16.38 13.63
C PRO A 332 -15.97 16.04 14.68
N THR A 333 -17.09 15.46 14.24
CA THR A 333 -17.98 14.74 15.16
C THR A 333 -17.21 13.57 15.74
N ALA A 334 -17.09 13.53 17.07
CA ALA A 334 -16.49 12.42 17.80
C ALA A 334 -17.17 11.09 17.41
N PRO A 335 -16.42 9.98 17.31
CA PRO A 335 -17.01 8.69 17.00
C PRO A 335 -17.92 8.25 18.15
N ARG A 336 -19.14 7.80 17.81
CA ARG A 336 -20.03 7.08 18.72
C ARG A 336 -19.60 5.63 18.86
#